data_AF-A0A0L0CFK9-F1
#
_entry.id   AF-A0A0L0CFK9-F1
#
_cell.length_a   1.000
_cell.length_b   1.000
_cell.length_c   1.000
_cell.angle_alpha   90.00
_cell.angle_beta   90.00
_cell.angle_gamma   90.00
#
_symmetry.space_group_name_H-M   'P 1'
#
loop_
_entity.id
_entity.type
_entity.pdbx_description
1 polymer ?
#
loop_
_entity_poly.entity_id
_entity_poly.type
_entity_poly.pdbx_seq_one_letter_code
_entity_poly.pdbx_strand_id
1 'polypeptide(L)'
;MKATEFDIKNAYLHHRFRVKCAKAIIDHHPPLLHAGNFSRFSKMKEDVYTLLNRNKQNAQLLIALNKVVRTKGEIDTFRTADNSFEANYCKLPQKYRQLQQLDLENVRIGKKIACAKPELDTWLNDKFKRKVVKQKPPPFQYPLLVMSKYSNIQIPQDPVKLEKFLRPKIWFNLEVKDVRPLGCITMELYTETAPQVVMEFIRLFHAKQKERINFVRLFPRLWLEAEIPLDDRTLIKKNIEYDKRSLDHGQYAGVLSFNVKTIRNCPKPVLNFTLSFKPLRVCNGHRVGFGRVCSGFKVLNCIQDFGTKNGKPSKEIIVSNCGLFM
;
A
#
# COMPACT_ATOMS: atom_id res chain seq x y z
N MET A 1 -49.60 -21.60 -82.17
CA MET A 1 -48.93 -22.01 -80.91
C MET A 1 -47.41 -21.76 -80.85
N LYS A 2 -46.72 -21.32 -81.93
CA LYS A 2 -45.25 -21.13 -81.90
C LYS A 2 -44.74 -19.71 -81.57
N ALA A 3 -45.61 -18.68 -81.60
CA ALA A 3 -45.21 -17.29 -81.37
C ALA A 3 -44.95 -16.99 -79.88
N THR A 4 -45.74 -17.58 -78.98
CA THR A 4 -45.66 -17.33 -77.53
C THR A 4 -44.42 -17.91 -76.87
N GLU A 5 -43.89 -19.02 -77.40
CA GLU A 5 -42.70 -19.69 -76.86
C GLU A 5 -41.40 -18.93 -77.17
N PHE A 6 -41.37 -18.24 -78.32
CA PHE A 6 -40.25 -17.40 -78.73
C PHE A 6 -40.16 -16.13 -77.86
N ASP A 7 -41.29 -15.51 -77.52
CA ASP A 7 -41.34 -14.33 -76.67
C ASP A 7 -40.94 -14.62 -75.22
N ILE A 8 -41.35 -15.77 -74.68
CA ILE A 8 -40.94 -16.21 -73.33
C ILE A 8 -39.42 -16.44 -73.29
N LYS A 9 -38.86 -17.03 -74.35
CA LYS A 9 -37.42 -17.29 -74.45
C LYS A 9 -36.61 -16.00 -74.53
N ASN A 10 -37.09 -15.00 -75.29
CA ASN A 10 -36.45 -13.69 -75.36
C ASN A 10 -36.57 -12.91 -74.05
N ALA A 11 -37.73 -12.94 -73.39
CA ALA A 11 -37.91 -12.32 -72.08
C ALA A 11 -36.96 -12.93 -71.03
N TYR A 12 -36.78 -14.25 -71.06
CA TYR A 12 -35.83 -14.96 -70.19
C TYR A 12 -34.37 -14.56 -70.46
N LEU A 13 -33.98 -14.44 -71.73
CA LEU A 13 -32.63 -13.99 -72.11
C LEU A 13 -32.38 -12.54 -71.66
N HIS A 14 -33.35 -11.64 -71.83
CA HIS A 14 -33.26 -10.27 -71.33
C HIS A 14 -33.18 -10.20 -69.81
N HIS A 15 -33.94 -11.03 -69.09
CA HIS A 15 -33.85 -11.10 -67.64
C HIS A 15 -32.46 -11.59 -67.18
N ARG A 16 -31.93 -12.66 -67.78
CA ARG A 16 -30.56 -13.13 -67.51
C ARG A 16 -29.52 -12.05 -67.76
N PHE A 17 -29.68 -11.27 -68.83
CA PHE A 17 -28.76 -10.17 -69.12
C PHE A 17 -28.82 -9.09 -68.05
N ARG A 18 -30.02 -8.72 -67.58
CA ARG A 18 -30.20 -7.73 -66.50
C ARG A 18 -29.59 -8.20 -65.17
N VAL A 19 -29.78 -9.47 -64.81
CA VAL A 19 -29.19 -10.04 -63.59
C VAL A 19 -27.67 -10.11 -63.69
N LYS A 20 -27.13 -10.52 -64.85
CA LYS A 20 -25.68 -10.59 -65.07
C LYS A 20 -24.99 -9.23 -65.05
N CYS A 21 -25.69 -8.18 -65.47
CA CYS A 21 -25.18 -6.80 -65.48
C CYS A 21 -25.61 -5.98 -64.26
N ALA A 22 -26.23 -6.59 -63.25
CA ALA A 22 -26.64 -5.90 -62.04
C ALA A 22 -25.40 -5.45 -61.25
N LYS A 23 -25.24 -4.13 -61.10
CA LYS A 23 -24.18 -3.54 -60.27
C LYS A 23 -24.73 -3.33 -58.87
N ALA A 24 -23.94 -3.67 -57.85
CA ALA A 24 -24.29 -3.38 -56.46
C ALA A 24 -24.37 -1.86 -56.27
N ILE A 25 -25.53 -1.37 -55.79
CA ILE A 25 -25.75 0.06 -55.50
C ILE A 25 -25.01 0.48 -54.22
N ILE A 26 -24.75 -0.48 -53.33
CA ILE A 26 -24.11 -0.26 -52.04
C ILE A 26 -22.72 -0.87 -52.12
N ASP A 27 -21.71 -0.04 -51.87
CA ASP A 27 -20.33 -0.48 -51.78
C ASP A 27 -20.13 -1.36 -50.53
N HIS A 28 -19.50 -2.53 -50.71
CA HIS A 28 -19.16 -3.46 -49.63
C HIS A 28 -17.68 -3.41 -49.25
N HIS A 29 -16.90 -2.52 -49.86
CA HIS A 29 -15.48 -2.39 -49.55
C HIS A 29 -15.29 -1.59 -48.25
N PRO A 30 -14.32 -1.99 -47.41
CA PRO A 30 -13.98 -1.25 -46.20
C PRO A 30 -13.51 0.17 -46.58
N PRO A 31 -13.89 1.22 -45.82
CA PRO A 31 -13.45 2.57 -46.11
C PRO A 31 -11.93 2.66 -46.05
N LEU A 32 -11.33 3.37 -47.00
CA LEU A 32 -9.90 3.61 -47.04
C LEU A 32 -9.49 4.50 -45.85
N LEU A 33 -8.92 3.87 -44.80
CA LEU A 33 -8.41 4.57 -43.64
C LEU A 33 -7.05 5.21 -43.97
N HIS A 34 -7.04 6.53 -44.10
CA HIS A 34 -5.79 7.27 -44.33
C HIS A 34 -4.99 7.35 -43.03
N ALA A 35 -3.81 6.72 -42.99
CA ALA A 35 -2.97 6.64 -41.79
C ALA A 35 -2.60 8.01 -41.19
N GLY A 36 -2.61 9.08 -42.01
CA GLY A 36 -2.40 10.46 -41.57
C GLY A 36 -3.48 11.02 -40.63
N ASN A 37 -4.71 10.48 -40.68
CA ASN A 37 -5.80 10.93 -39.79
C ASN A 37 -5.66 10.34 -38.37
N PHE A 38 -4.96 9.22 -38.23
CA PHE A 38 -4.76 8.53 -36.94
C PHE A 38 -3.37 8.82 -36.35
N SER A 39 -2.39 9.01 -37.22
CA SER A 39 -1.03 9.40 -36.84
C SER A 39 -1.00 10.92 -36.67
N ARG A 40 -1.10 11.41 -35.43
CA ARG A 40 -0.98 12.84 -35.10
C ARG A 40 0.45 13.35 -35.29
N PHE A 41 0.96 13.36 -36.52
CA PHE A 41 2.35 13.66 -36.87
C PHE A 41 2.81 15.02 -36.34
N SER A 42 1.94 16.04 -36.34
CA SER A 42 2.25 17.36 -35.77
C SER A 42 2.49 17.30 -34.26
N LYS A 43 1.68 16.52 -33.53
CA LYS A 43 1.84 16.34 -32.08
C LYS A 43 3.08 15.53 -31.75
N MET A 44 3.39 14.52 -32.56
CA MET A 44 4.62 13.72 -32.41
C MET A 44 5.87 14.60 -32.57
N LYS A 45 5.86 15.55 -33.52
CA LYS A 45 6.94 16.52 -33.69
C LYS A 45 7.12 17.40 -32.44
N GLU A 46 6.03 17.91 -31.86
CA GLU A 46 6.06 18.67 -30.60
C GLU A 46 6.58 17.85 -29.40
N ASP A 47 6.15 16.59 -29.30
CA ASP A 47 6.58 15.68 -28.24
C ASP A 47 8.10 15.41 -28.32
N VAL A 48 8.63 15.25 -29.55
CA VAL A 48 10.07 15.09 -29.80
C VAL A 48 10.85 16.34 -29.37
N TYR A 49 10.40 17.54 -29.73
CA TYR A 49 11.04 18.78 -29.28
C TYR A 49 11.01 18.93 -27.75
N THR A 50 9.89 18.58 -27.13
CA THR A 50 9.73 18.64 -25.68
C THR A 50 10.69 17.68 -24.97
N LEU A 51 10.83 16.47 -25.50
CA LEU A 51 11.75 15.46 -24.98
C LEU A 51 13.21 15.92 -25.10
N LEU A 52 13.60 16.46 -26.26
CA LEU A 52 14.95 16.98 -26.48
C LEU A 52 15.29 18.13 -25.50
N ASN A 53 14.36 19.07 -25.30
CA ASN A 53 14.56 20.16 -24.35
C ASN A 53 14.69 19.67 -22.91
N ARG A 54 13.85 18.71 -22.49
CA ARG A 54 13.95 18.09 -21.15
C ARG A 54 15.26 17.35 -20.97
N ASN A 55 15.71 16.60 -21.97
CA ASN A 55 16.98 15.89 -21.92
C ASN A 55 18.17 16.86 -21.83
N LYS A 56 18.13 17.98 -22.57
CA LYS A 56 19.15 19.03 -22.47
C LYS A 56 19.21 19.64 -21.06
N GLN A 57 18.06 19.95 -20.46
CA GLN A 57 17.97 20.47 -19.10
C GLN A 57 18.48 19.46 -18.06
N ASN A 58 18.10 18.20 -18.19
CA ASN A 58 18.57 17.13 -17.30
C ASN A 58 20.08 16.94 -17.41
N ALA A 59 20.65 17.00 -18.63
CA ALA A 59 22.09 16.93 -18.83
C ALA A 59 22.82 18.12 -18.17
N GLN A 60 22.28 19.33 -18.29
CA GLN A 60 22.85 20.53 -17.64
C GLN A 60 22.83 20.41 -16.11
N LEU A 61 21.75 19.87 -15.54
CA LEU A 61 21.65 19.62 -14.09
C LEU A 61 22.69 18.62 -13.61
N LEU A 62 22.91 17.53 -14.36
CA LEU A 62 23.94 16.54 -14.03
C LEU A 62 25.35 17.12 -14.11
N ILE A 63 25.63 18.01 -15.06
CA ILE A 63 26.91 18.72 -15.16
C ILE A 63 27.09 19.65 -13.96
N ALA A 64 26.06 20.43 -13.61
CA ALA A 64 26.09 21.34 -12.46
C ALA A 64 26.28 20.56 -11.14
N LEU A 65 25.58 19.44 -10.97
CA LEU A 65 25.70 18.59 -9.80
C LEU A 65 27.09 17.97 -9.70
N ASN A 66 27.65 17.46 -10.81
CA ASN A 66 29.03 16.97 -10.83
C ASN A 66 30.04 18.08 -10.48
N LYS A 67 29.80 19.31 -10.94
CA LYS A 67 30.65 20.45 -10.58
C LYS A 67 30.61 20.69 -9.07
N VAL A 68 29.43 20.80 -8.46
CA VAL A 68 29.25 20.99 -7.01
C VAL A 68 29.88 19.85 -6.20
N VAL A 69 29.66 18.61 -6.61
CA VAL A 69 30.22 17.42 -5.92
C VAL A 69 31.75 17.40 -5.99
N ARG A 70 32.34 17.74 -7.16
CA ARG A 70 33.79 17.74 -7.35
C ARG A 70 34.49 18.92 -6.69
N THR A 71 33.87 20.09 -6.71
CA THR A 71 34.40 21.27 -6.00
C THR A 71 34.03 21.27 -4.51
N LYS A 72 33.36 20.21 -4.01
CA LYS A 72 32.77 20.09 -2.66
C LYS A 72 31.90 21.29 -2.26
N GLY A 73 31.44 22.09 -3.23
CA GLY A 73 30.85 23.40 -3.03
C GLY A 73 31.83 24.35 -2.32
N GLU A 74 32.25 25.42 -2.99
CA GLU A 74 32.72 26.59 -2.24
C GLU A 74 31.49 27.18 -1.55
N ILE A 75 31.24 26.74 -0.31
CA ILE A 75 30.46 27.51 0.63
C ILE A 75 31.45 28.54 1.15
N ASP A 76 31.46 29.71 0.52
CA ASP A 76 32.21 30.85 1.03
C ASP A 76 31.52 31.37 2.29
N THR A 77 31.73 30.65 3.39
CA THR A 77 31.26 31.00 4.74
C THR A 77 32.14 32.03 5.42
N PHE A 78 33.12 32.60 4.71
CA PHE A 78 33.96 33.66 5.23
C PHE A 78 33.73 34.93 4.42
N ARG A 79 33.02 35.90 5.01
CA ARG A 79 33.01 37.26 4.52
C ARG A 79 34.44 37.81 4.53
N THR A 80 35.14 37.71 3.42
CA THR A 80 36.30 38.54 3.13
C THR A 80 35.94 39.49 2.00
N ALA A 81 35.61 40.72 2.43
CA ALA A 81 35.66 41.99 1.71
C ALA A 81 34.99 42.12 0.32
N ASP A 82 34.02 43.05 0.29
CA ASP A 82 33.85 44.06 -0.76
C ASP A 82 33.27 43.68 -2.13
N ASN A 83 32.19 42.90 -2.18
CA ASN A 83 31.29 42.91 -3.35
C ASN A 83 29.80 42.72 -3.01
N SER A 84 29.31 43.35 -1.94
CA SER A 84 27.91 43.25 -1.51
C SER A 84 26.97 44.22 -2.25
N PHE A 85 27.00 44.25 -3.58
CA PHE A 85 26.02 45.00 -4.37
C PHE A 85 25.20 44.17 -5.37
N GLU A 86 25.52 42.89 -5.58
CA GLU A 86 24.81 42.05 -6.58
C GLU A 86 24.16 40.76 -6.05
N ALA A 87 24.06 40.56 -4.73
CA ALA A 87 23.27 39.47 -4.14
C ALA A 87 21.76 39.79 -4.15
N ASN A 88 21.23 40.02 -5.34
CA ASN A 88 19.83 40.29 -5.63
C ASN A 88 18.96 39.06 -5.29
N TYR A 89 18.11 39.23 -4.27
CA TYR A 89 16.88 38.47 -3.98
C TYR A 89 17.01 36.96 -3.74
N CYS A 90 17.53 36.59 -2.56
CA CYS A 90 17.19 35.29 -1.99
C CYS A 90 15.68 35.27 -1.68
N LYS A 91 14.87 34.62 -2.53
CA LYS A 91 13.39 34.54 -2.42
C LYS A 91 12.89 33.77 -1.18
N LEU A 92 13.79 33.35 -0.30
CA LEU A 92 13.51 32.55 0.88
C LEU A 92 12.53 33.24 1.84
N PRO A 93 12.69 34.52 2.21
CA PRO A 93 11.74 35.21 3.09
C PRO A 93 10.36 35.40 2.45
N GLN A 94 10.29 35.53 1.12
CA GLN A 94 9.02 35.56 0.39
C GLN A 94 8.34 34.20 0.41
N LYS A 95 9.11 33.11 0.29
CA LYS A 95 8.60 31.74 0.39
C LYS A 95 8.10 31.41 1.78
N TYR A 96 8.79 31.82 2.84
CA TYR A 96 8.31 31.67 4.21
C TYR A 96 7.00 32.42 4.45
N ARG A 97 6.87 33.65 3.92
CA ARG A 97 5.61 34.40 3.96
C ARG A 97 4.48 33.70 3.20
N GLN A 98 4.76 33.14 2.02
CA GLN A 98 3.78 32.35 1.27
C GLN A 98 3.32 31.10 2.03
N LEU A 99 4.24 30.37 2.67
CA LEU A 99 3.88 29.18 3.46
C LEU A 99 3.00 29.53 4.66
N GLN A 100 3.32 30.61 5.37
CA GLN A 100 2.50 31.10 6.47
C GLN A 100 1.09 31.53 6.00
N GLN A 101 0.99 32.16 4.84
CA GLN A 101 -0.31 32.50 4.23
C GLN A 101 -1.13 31.24 3.91
N LEU A 102 -0.50 30.21 3.32
CA LEU A 102 -1.15 28.94 3.02
C LEU A 102 -1.64 28.22 4.28
N ASP A 103 -0.86 28.22 5.36
CA ASP A 103 -1.29 27.60 6.63
C ASP A 103 -2.51 28.31 7.22
N LEU A 104 -2.54 29.64 7.18
CA LEU A 104 -3.70 30.42 7.63
C LEU A 104 -4.94 30.15 6.76
N GLU A 105 -4.76 30.03 5.43
CA GLU A 105 -5.82 29.65 4.51
C GLU A 105 -6.34 28.23 4.78
N ASN A 106 -5.45 27.26 4.99
CA ASN A 106 -5.79 25.89 5.33
C ASN A 106 -6.59 25.82 6.64
N VAL A 107 -6.20 26.58 7.66
CA VAL A 107 -6.96 26.68 8.92
C VAL A 107 -8.35 27.29 8.67
N ARG A 108 -8.45 28.35 7.86
CA ARG A 108 -9.73 28.99 7.52
C ARG A 108 -10.65 28.06 6.73
N ILE A 109 -10.12 27.33 5.74
CA ILE A 109 -10.87 26.33 4.97
C ILE A 109 -11.30 25.19 5.90
N GLY A 110 -10.42 24.70 6.77
CA GLY A 110 -10.74 23.68 7.76
C GLY A 110 -11.90 24.09 8.68
N LYS A 111 -11.91 25.34 9.14
CA LYS A 111 -13.04 25.90 9.91
C LYS A 111 -14.33 25.95 9.07
N LYS A 112 -14.26 26.37 7.80
CA LYS A 112 -15.42 26.37 6.89
C LYS A 112 -15.97 24.97 6.65
N ILE A 113 -15.12 23.98 6.43
CA ILE A 113 -15.52 22.57 6.25
C ILE A 113 -16.16 22.04 7.53
N ALA A 114 -15.58 22.35 8.70
CA ALA A 114 -16.12 21.92 9.98
C ALA A 114 -17.49 22.55 10.29
N CYS A 115 -17.72 23.80 9.87
CA CYS A 115 -18.99 24.49 10.06
C CYS A 115 -20.00 24.25 8.92
N ALA A 116 -19.58 23.66 7.81
CA ALA A 116 -20.45 23.37 6.68
C ALA A 116 -21.46 22.29 7.09
N LYS A 117 -22.72 22.69 7.24
CA LYS A 117 -23.86 21.77 7.33
C LYS A 117 -24.39 21.52 5.91
N PRO A 118 -24.80 20.30 5.57
CA PRO A 118 -25.40 20.05 4.27
C PRO A 118 -26.71 20.84 4.15
N GLU A 119 -26.82 21.72 3.15
CA GLU A 119 -28.05 22.45 2.82
C GLU A 119 -29.10 21.56 2.14
N LEU A 120 -28.65 20.45 1.54
CA LEU A 120 -29.51 19.45 0.94
C LEU A 120 -29.66 18.26 1.87
N ASP A 121 -30.90 18.00 2.29
CA ASP A 121 -31.27 16.81 3.04
C ASP A 121 -31.21 15.57 2.11
N THR A 122 -29.99 15.14 1.79
CA THR A 122 -29.71 13.90 1.03
C THR A 122 -30.04 12.65 1.84
N TRP A 123 -30.64 12.80 3.02
CA TRP A 123 -31.20 11.75 3.86
C TRP A 123 -32.61 11.32 3.42
N LEU A 124 -32.97 11.53 2.15
CA LEU A 124 -34.07 10.80 1.56
C LEU A 124 -33.68 9.32 1.39
N ASN A 125 -34.30 8.52 2.26
CA ASN A 125 -34.27 7.06 2.38
C ASN A 125 -32.97 6.46 2.97
N ASP A 126 -33.05 6.12 4.25
CA ASP A 126 -32.20 5.11 4.90
C ASP A 126 -32.24 3.74 4.18
N LYS A 127 -33.16 3.56 3.22
CA LYS A 127 -33.22 2.43 2.27
C LYS A 127 -32.11 2.44 1.20
N PHE A 128 -31.55 3.60 0.85
CA PHE A 128 -30.52 3.74 -0.20
C PHE A 128 -29.11 4.01 0.31
N LYS A 129 -28.95 4.25 1.62
CA LYS A 129 -27.66 3.95 2.23
C LYS A 129 -27.48 2.45 2.09
N ARG A 130 -26.70 2.04 1.09
CA ARG A 130 -25.92 0.81 1.20
C ARG A 130 -25.17 0.97 2.51
N LYS A 131 -25.71 0.41 3.60
CA LYS A 131 -24.93 0.06 4.76
C LYS A 131 -23.73 -0.62 4.12
N VAL A 132 -22.57 0.04 4.16
CA VAL A 132 -21.33 -0.71 4.08
C VAL A 132 -21.48 -1.59 5.30
N VAL A 133 -22.01 -2.79 5.07
CA VAL A 133 -22.00 -3.85 6.04
C VAL A 133 -20.50 -3.98 6.24
N LYS A 134 -19.99 -3.33 7.29
CA LYS A 134 -18.74 -3.74 7.90
C LYS A 134 -19.04 -5.19 8.15
N GLN A 135 -18.58 -6.06 7.24
CA GLN A 135 -18.76 -7.49 7.37
C GLN A 135 -18.24 -7.73 8.78
N LYS A 136 -19.15 -8.00 9.71
CA LYS A 136 -18.71 -8.41 11.04
C LYS A 136 -17.83 -9.61 10.71
N PRO A 137 -16.56 -9.62 11.15
CA PRO A 137 -15.74 -10.78 10.92
C PRO A 137 -16.56 -12.00 11.34
N PRO A 138 -16.50 -13.10 10.56
CA PRO A 138 -17.25 -14.30 10.89
C PRO A 138 -17.03 -14.61 12.38
N PRO A 139 -18.08 -15.05 13.11
CA PRO A 139 -17.96 -15.33 14.53
C PRO A 139 -16.75 -16.23 14.76
N PHE A 140 -15.94 -15.89 15.77
CA PHE A 140 -14.74 -16.63 16.08
C PHE A 140 -15.10 -18.10 16.33
N GLN A 141 -14.60 -18.98 15.47
CA GLN A 141 -14.81 -20.41 15.60
C GLN A 141 -13.61 -21.04 16.29
N TYR A 142 -13.83 -21.65 17.44
CA TYR A 142 -12.79 -22.32 18.21
C TYR A 142 -12.22 -23.50 17.41
N PRO A 143 -10.90 -23.56 17.18
CA PRO A 143 -10.28 -24.73 16.57
C PRO A 143 -10.17 -25.85 17.62
N LEU A 144 -11.27 -26.60 17.79
CA LEU A 144 -11.40 -27.70 18.76
C LEU A 144 -10.25 -28.72 18.67
N LEU A 145 -9.77 -28.99 17.45
CA LEU A 145 -8.66 -29.92 17.20
C LEU A 145 -7.30 -29.40 17.72
N VAL A 146 -7.11 -28.08 17.79
CA VAL A 146 -5.90 -27.49 18.36
C VAL A 146 -5.99 -27.47 19.88
N MET A 147 -7.19 -27.22 20.41
CA MET A 147 -7.45 -27.20 21.85
C MET A 147 -7.33 -28.56 22.52
N SER A 148 -7.59 -29.67 21.81
CA SER A 148 -7.42 -31.02 22.36
C SER A 148 -5.99 -31.32 22.81
N LYS A 149 -4.98 -30.68 22.20
CA LYS A 149 -3.57 -30.79 22.63
C LYS A 149 -3.30 -30.19 24.00
N TYR A 150 -4.14 -29.25 24.43
CA TYR A 150 -4.01 -28.50 25.67
C TYR A 150 -5.03 -28.95 26.72
N SER A 151 -5.52 -30.19 26.65
CA SER A 151 -6.47 -30.77 27.62
C SER A 151 -6.02 -30.65 29.07
N ASN A 152 -4.71 -30.54 29.29
CA ASN A 152 -4.10 -30.51 30.62
C ASN A 152 -4.01 -29.09 31.21
N ILE A 153 -4.41 -28.06 30.45
CA ILE A 153 -4.38 -26.65 30.89
C ILE A 153 -5.78 -26.24 31.32
N GLN A 154 -5.89 -25.51 32.43
CA GLN A 154 -7.16 -24.91 32.86
C GLN A 154 -7.54 -23.76 31.91
N ILE A 155 -8.36 -24.08 30.91
CA ILE A 155 -8.87 -23.11 29.94
C ILE A 155 -10.19 -22.52 30.46
N PRO A 156 -10.41 -21.19 30.41
CA PRO A 156 -11.69 -20.59 30.78
C PRO A 156 -12.85 -21.15 29.94
N GLN A 157 -13.94 -21.56 30.59
CA GLN A 157 -15.15 -22.03 29.88
C GLN A 157 -16.02 -20.86 29.36
N ASP A 158 -15.90 -19.68 29.97
CA ASP A 158 -16.62 -18.49 29.53
C ASP A 158 -16.16 -18.09 28.11
N PRO A 159 -17.07 -18.00 27.12
CA PRO A 159 -16.69 -17.79 25.71
C PRO A 159 -15.97 -16.45 25.50
N VAL A 160 -16.36 -15.41 26.24
CA VAL A 160 -15.74 -14.08 26.16
C VAL A 160 -14.31 -14.08 26.72
N LYS A 161 -14.09 -14.78 27.85
CA LYS A 161 -12.75 -14.90 28.44
C LYS A 161 -11.85 -15.78 27.58
N LEU A 162 -12.44 -16.82 26.99
CA LEU A 162 -11.74 -17.70 26.06
C LEU A 162 -11.32 -16.98 24.78
N GLU A 163 -12.18 -16.14 24.20
CA GLU A 163 -11.81 -15.30 23.07
C GLU A 163 -10.66 -14.37 23.44
N LYS A 164 -10.72 -13.67 24.58
CA LYS A 164 -9.61 -12.83 25.05
C LYS A 164 -8.31 -13.62 25.26
N PHE A 165 -8.41 -14.85 25.73
CA PHE A 165 -7.27 -15.75 25.93
C PHE A 165 -6.67 -16.22 24.60
N LEU A 166 -7.50 -16.53 23.59
CA LEU A 166 -7.05 -17.01 22.28
C LEU A 166 -6.66 -15.90 21.29
N ARG A 167 -7.28 -14.72 21.47
CA ARG A 167 -7.17 -13.55 20.60
C ARG A 167 -6.77 -12.30 21.38
N PRO A 168 -5.65 -12.30 22.11
CA PRO A 168 -5.22 -11.12 22.86
C PRO A 168 -4.94 -9.96 21.90
N LYS A 169 -5.40 -8.77 22.29
CA LYS A 169 -5.27 -7.55 21.49
C LYS A 169 -4.16 -6.68 22.05
N ILE A 170 -3.30 -6.20 21.16
CA ILE A 170 -2.17 -5.34 21.46
C ILE A 170 -2.27 -4.04 20.67
N TRP A 171 -1.58 -3.02 21.13
CA TRP A 171 -1.44 -1.77 20.40
C TRP A 171 -0.05 -1.18 20.54
N PHE A 172 0.36 -0.43 19.53
CA PHE A 172 1.51 0.44 19.65
C PHE A 172 1.36 1.71 18.81
N ASN A 173 1.91 2.80 19.34
CA ASN A 173 1.97 4.11 18.72
C ASN A 173 3.29 4.23 17.98
N LEU A 174 3.22 4.55 16.69
CA LEU A 174 4.37 4.72 15.83
C LEU A 174 4.70 6.20 15.64
N GLU A 175 5.98 6.49 15.55
CA GLU A 175 6.50 7.81 15.21
C GLU A 175 7.68 7.69 14.25
N VAL A 176 7.85 8.72 13.43
CA VAL A 176 9.09 8.93 12.68
C VAL A 176 10.01 9.73 13.60
N LYS A 177 11.15 9.14 13.94
CA LYS A 177 12.11 9.71 14.89
C LYS A 177 12.47 11.13 14.47
N ASP A 178 12.35 12.05 15.43
CA ASP A 178 12.65 13.49 15.29
C ASP A 178 11.82 14.24 14.23
N VAL A 179 10.71 13.68 13.74
CA VAL A 179 9.86 14.33 12.73
C VAL A 179 8.42 14.50 13.21
N ARG A 180 7.67 13.40 13.40
CA ARG A 180 6.26 13.47 13.82
C ARG A 180 5.72 12.12 14.30
N PRO A 181 4.72 12.13 15.20
CA PRO A 181 3.92 10.94 15.49
C PRO A 181 3.08 10.55 14.26
N LEU A 182 3.02 9.26 13.95
CA LEU A 182 2.22 8.71 12.84
C LEU A 182 0.84 8.24 13.31
N GLY A 183 0.75 7.73 14.53
CA GLY A 183 -0.51 7.28 15.14
C GLY A 183 -0.45 5.87 15.72
N CYS A 184 -1.61 5.33 16.05
CA CYS A 184 -1.76 4.04 16.74
C CYS A 184 -2.16 2.93 15.77
N ILE A 185 -1.56 1.74 15.93
CA ILE A 185 -1.96 0.50 15.29
C ILE A 185 -2.45 -0.46 16.37
N THR A 186 -3.61 -1.07 16.15
CA THR A 186 -4.14 -2.13 17.02
C THR A 186 -4.17 -3.45 16.29
N MET A 187 -3.80 -4.51 16.98
CA MET A 187 -3.55 -5.82 16.39
C MET A 187 -4.09 -6.90 17.32
N GLU A 188 -4.57 -7.98 16.73
CA GLU A 188 -5.02 -9.18 17.41
C GLU A 188 -4.03 -10.30 17.15
N LEU A 189 -3.56 -10.95 18.21
CA LEU A 189 -2.59 -12.05 18.15
C LEU A 189 -3.30 -13.39 18.32
N TYR A 190 -2.75 -14.45 17.73
CA TYR A 190 -3.44 -15.71 17.55
C TYR A 190 -2.71 -16.83 18.29
N THR A 191 -3.08 -17.09 19.55
CA THR A 191 -2.31 -18.00 20.43
C THR A 191 -2.34 -19.44 19.96
N GLU A 192 -3.45 -19.92 19.40
CA GLU A 192 -3.56 -21.27 18.81
C GLU A 192 -2.67 -21.47 17.59
N THR A 193 -2.21 -20.38 16.97
CA THR A 193 -1.36 -20.47 15.79
C THR A 193 0.11 -20.60 16.14
N ALA A 194 0.58 -19.87 17.16
CA ALA A 194 1.98 -19.92 17.61
C ALA A 194 2.08 -19.43 19.07
N PRO A 195 1.76 -20.29 20.06
CA PRO A 195 1.55 -19.85 21.43
C PRO A 195 2.81 -19.25 22.04
N GLN A 196 3.98 -19.86 21.82
CA GLN A 196 5.24 -19.35 22.38
C GLN A 196 5.59 -17.95 21.83
N VAL A 197 5.36 -17.72 20.54
CA VAL A 197 5.63 -16.43 19.89
C VAL A 197 4.66 -15.37 20.39
N VAL A 198 3.36 -15.71 20.48
CA VAL A 198 2.35 -14.77 20.98
C VAL A 198 2.60 -14.42 22.45
N MET A 199 2.96 -15.39 23.28
CA MET A 199 3.29 -15.13 24.69
C MET A 199 4.52 -14.25 24.85
N GLU A 200 5.52 -14.37 23.97
CA GLU A 200 6.67 -13.47 23.95
C GLU A 200 6.26 -12.02 23.63
N PHE A 201 5.35 -11.82 22.67
CA PHE A 201 4.75 -10.52 22.41
C PHE A 201 3.98 -10.01 23.63
N ILE A 202 3.14 -10.83 24.27
CA ILE A 202 2.40 -10.41 25.46
C ILE A 202 3.36 -9.99 26.56
N ARG A 203 4.45 -10.73 26.80
CA ARG A 203 5.49 -10.41 27.78
C ARG A 203 6.12 -9.04 27.51
N LEU A 204 6.50 -8.78 26.26
CA LEU A 204 7.09 -7.50 25.82
C LEU A 204 6.14 -6.31 26.03
N PHE A 205 4.90 -6.48 25.61
CA PHE A 205 3.89 -5.41 25.66
C PHE A 205 3.35 -5.18 27.08
N HIS A 206 3.30 -6.22 27.91
CA HIS A 206 3.01 -6.09 29.33
C HIS A 206 4.12 -5.32 30.06
N ALA A 207 5.38 -5.63 29.76
CA ALA A 207 6.54 -4.93 30.31
C ALA A 207 6.79 -3.53 29.70
N LYS A 208 5.98 -3.11 28.71
CA LYS A 208 6.11 -1.84 27.98
C LYS A 208 7.52 -1.60 27.40
N GLN A 209 8.21 -2.68 27.01
CA GLN A 209 9.58 -2.64 26.49
C GLN A 209 9.60 -2.27 24.99
N LYS A 210 9.16 -1.05 24.68
CA LYS A 210 9.05 -0.52 23.30
C LYS A 210 10.38 -0.50 22.55
N GLU A 211 11.49 -0.26 23.25
CA GLU A 211 12.84 -0.12 22.71
C GLU A 211 13.40 -1.40 22.10
N ARG A 212 12.78 -2.55 22.41
CA ARG A 212 13.21 -3.84 21.87
C ARG A 212 12.66 -4.12 20.47
N ILE A 213 11.69 -3.33 19.99
CA ILE A 213 11.09 -3.52 18.67
C ILE A 213 11.85 -2.67 17.68
N ASN A 214 12.71 -3.31 16.88
CA ASN A 214 13.53 -2.63 15.88
C ASN A 214 12.97 -2.85 14.48
N PHE A 215 12.61 -1.77 13.79
CA PHE A 215 12.19 -1.83 12.39
C PHE A 215 13.41 -1.82 11.46
N VAL A 216 13.74 -2.97 10.87
CA VAL A 216 14.99 -3.18 10.13
C VAL A 216 14.83 -2.90 8.65
N ARG A 217 13.74 -3.37 8.04
CA ARG A 217 13.46 -3.14 6.61
C ARG A 217 12.03 -2.73 6.38
N LEU A 218 11.82 -1.83 5.44
CA LEU A 218 10.53 -1.34 5.01
C LEU A 218 10.45 -1.37 3.49
N PHE A 219 9.67 -2.32 2.97
CA PHE A 219 9.41 -2.48 1.54
C PHE A 219 8.01 -1.95 1.22
N PRO A 220 7.90 -0.78 0.56
CA PRO A 220 6.61 -0.20 0.18
C PRO A 220 5.78 -1.21 -0.63
N ARG A 221 4.46 -1.26 -0.37
CA ARG A 221 3.53 -2.18 -1.05
C ARG A 221 3.84 -3.67 -0.86
N LEU A 222 4.67 -4.03 0.12
CA LEU A 222 4.97 -5.41 0.48
C LEU A 222 4.78 -5.64 1.98
N TRP A 223 5.76 -5.26 2.80
CA TRP A 223 5.71 -5.41 4.26
C TRP A 223 6.74 -4.54 4.98
N LEU A 224 6.56 -4.41 6.29
CA LEU A 224 7.55 -3.96 7.25
C LEU A 224 8.18 -5.18 7.92
N GLU A 225 9.50 -5.20 8.06
CA GLU A 225 10.28 -6.22 8.74
C GLU A 225 10.86 -5.66 10.03
N ALA A 226 10.69 -6.40 11.11
CA ALA A 226 11.06 -6.01 12.44
C ALA A 226 11.76 -7.16 13.16
N GLU A 227 12.65 -6.79 14.08
CA GLU A 227 13.43 -7.70 14.88
C GLU A 227 13.22 -7.41 16.35
N ILE A 228 13.09 -8.48 17.12
CA ILE A 228 13.00 -8.46 18.57
C ILE A 228 14.18 -9.28 19.09
N PRO A 229 15.18 -8.68 19.75
CA PRO A 229 16.20 -9.45 20.46
C PRO A 229 15.50 -10.20 21.60
N LEU A 230 15.79 -11.48 21.78
CA LEU A 230 15.21 -12.32 22.84
C LEU A 230 16.17 -12.38 24.03
N ASP A 231 15.62 -12.46 25.24
CA ASP A 231 16.42 -12.66 26.46
C ASP A 231 16.60 -14.14 26.77
N ASP A 232 17.45 -14.45 27.75
CA ASP A 232 17.62 -15.80 28.31
C ASP A 232 16.32 -16.39 28.90
N ARG A 233 15.36 -15.51 29.26
CA ARG A 233 14.02 -15.90 29.76
C ARG A 233 13.00 -16.15 28.65
N THR A 234 13.43 -16.23 27.39
CA THR A 234 12.49 -16.41 26.27
C THR A 234 11.76 -17.74 26.32
N LEU A 235 10.49 -17.70 25.91
CA LEU A 235 9.67 -18.90 25.73
C LEU A 235 9.94 -19.59 24.38
N ILE A 236 10.67 -18.93 23.48
CA ILE A 236 10.97 -19.40 22.14
C ILE A 236 12.19 -20.32 22.18
N LYS A 237 11.92 -21.63 22.22
CA LYS A 237 12.95 -22.69 22.15
C LYS A 237 13.19 -23.14 20.70
N LYS A 238 14.22 -23.96 20.45
CA LYS A 238 14.53 -24.49 19.09
C LYS A 238 13.34 -25.19 18.42
N ASN A 239 12.48 -25.85 19.21
CA ASN A 239 11.28 -26.53 18.75
C ASN A 239 10.03 -25.78 19.23
N ILE A 240 9.62 -24.75 18.51
CA ILE A 240 8.35 -24.06 18.74
C ILE A 240 7.18 -24.80 18.09
N GLU A 241 6.01 -24.70 18.71
CA GLU A 241 4.75 -25.15 18.11
C GLU A 241 4.21 -24.05 17.20
N TYR A 242 3.74 -24.44 16.00
CA TYR A 242 3.09 -23.51 15.09
C TYR A 242 2.14 -24.22 14.12
N ASP A 243 1.13 -23.50 13.64
CA ASP A 243 0.29 -23.90 12.52
C ASP A 243 0.42 -22.91 11.35
N LYS A 244 0.83 -23.42 10.18
CA LYS A 244 0.96 -22.61 8.96
C LYS A 244 -0.38 -22.33 8.27
N ARG A 245 -1.44 -23.05 8.63
CA ARG A 245 -2.74 -23.01 7.95
C ARG A 245 -3.77 -22.14 8.66
N SER A 246 -3.56 -21.82 9.93
CA SER A 246 -4.52 -21.07 10.75
C SER A 246 -4.81 -19.66 10.21
N LEU A 247 -3.80 -18.95 9.67
CA LEU A 247 -3.97 -17.60 9.12
C LEU A 247 -3.55 -17.51 7.65
N ASP A 248 -4.53 -17.22 6.78
CA ASP A 248 -4.33 -16.99 5.35
C ASP A 248 -3.81 -15.55 5.09
N HIS A 249 -2.56 -15.46 4.63
CA HIS A 249 -1.91 -14.21 4.25
C HIS A 249 -2.53 -13.59 3.00
N GLY A 250 -3.20 -14.37 2.17
CA GLY A 250 -3.86 -13.96 0.94
C GLY A 250 -5.24 -13.36 1.11
N GLN A 251 -5.87 -13.55 2.27
CA GLN A 251 -7.19 -13.01 2.58
C GLN A 251 -7.12 -11.60 3.17
N TYR A 252 -6.09 -11.31 3.97
CA TYR A 252 -6.00 -10.08 4.76
C TYR A 252 -4.70 -9.30 4.52
N ALA A 253 -4.80 -7.97 4.54
CA ALA A 253 -3.66 -7.08 4.75
C ALA A 253 -3.40 -6.91 6.26
N GLY A 254 -2.19 -6.47 6.63
CA GLY A 254 -1.83 -6.24 8.03
C GLY A 254 -1.57 -7.53 8.79
N VAL A 255 -1.10 -8.59 8.12
CA VAL A 255 -0.81 -9.88 8.76
C VAL A 255 0.58 -9.85 9.37
N LEU A 256 0.65 -10.17 10.66
CA LEU A 256 1.88 -10.46 11.39
C LEU A 256 2.32 -11.89 11.08
N SER A 257 3.55 -12.06 10.61
CA SER A 257 4.09 -13.38 10.33
C SER A 257 5.59 -13.47 10.59
N PHE A 258 6.07 -14.65 10.97
CA PHE A 258 7.49 -14.93 11.12
C PHE A 258 7.91 -16.11 10.23
N ASN A 259 9.22 -16.23 9.99
CA ASN A 259 9.80 -17.37 9.29
C ASN A 259 10.37 -18.37 10.30
N VAL A 260 9.90 -19.62 10.25
CA VAL A 260 10.36 -20.71 11.14
C VAL A 260 11.87 -20.94 11.02
N LYS A 261 12.45 -20.75 9.82
CA LYS A 261 13.89 -20.96 9.60
C LYS A 261 14.75 -19.99 10.41
N THR A 262 14.28 -18.76 10.63
CA THR A 262 15.02 -17.74 11.38
C THR A 262 15.22 -18.18 12.83
N ILE A 263 14.25 -18.86 13.42
CA ILE A 263 14.31 -19.30 14.83
C ILE A 263 15.30 -20.48 15.01
N ARG A 264 15.54 -21.28 13.96
CA ARG A 264 16.39 -22.49 14.04
C ARG A 264 17.89 -22.23 13.84
N ASN A 265 18.25 -21.18 13.09
CA ASN A 265 19.60 -21.02 12.54
C ASN A 265 20.39 -19.82 13.10
N CYS A 266 19.85 -19.04 14.05
CA CYS A 266 20.51 -17.83 14.54
C CYS A 266 21.38 -18.08 15.79
N PRO A 267 22.68 -17.68 15.77
CA PRO A 267 23.57 -17.82 16.92
C PRO A 267 23.24 -16.84 18.07
N LYS A 268 22.51 -15.76 17.78
CA LYS A 268 21.90 -14.85 18.76
C LYS A 268 20.38 -15.02 18.67
N PRO A 269 19.65 -15.15 19.80
CA PRO A 269 18.22 -15.42 19.76
C PRO A 269 17.50 -14.12 19.37
N VAL A 270 17.19 -13.94 18.10
CA VAL A 270 16.42 -12.80 17.58
C VAL A 270 15.19 -13.34 16.87
N LEU A 271 14.03 -12.77 17.20
CA LEU A 271 12.78 -13.07 16.53
C LEU A 271 12.54 -12.04 15.43
N ASN A 272 12.63 -12.48 14.18
CA ASN A 272 12.29 -11.65 13.03
C ASN A 272 10.84 -11.88 12.63
N PHE A 273 10.06 -10.81 12.62
CA PHE A 273 8.68 -10.83 12.19
C PHE A 273 8.44 -9.76 11.12
N THR A 274 7.36 -9.94 10.37
CA THR A 274 6.95 -9.04 9.29
C THR A 274 5.50 -8.68 9.45
N LEU A 275 5.16 -7.44 9.07
CA LEU A 275 3.81 -6.92 9.00
C LEU A 275 3.45 -6.59 7.56
N SER A 276 2.54 -7.35 6.95
CA SER A 276 2.18 -7.16 5.54
C SER A 276 1.33 -5.89 5.32
N PHE A 277 1.58 -5.18 4.22
CA PHE A 277 0.74 -4.03 3.82
C PHE A 277 -0.39 -4.41 2.86
N LYS A 278 -0.28 -5.57 2.24
CA LYS A 278 -1.26 -6.13 1.31
C LYS A 278 -1.46 -7.62 1.58
N PRO A 279 -2.52 -8.24 1.04
CA PRO A 279 -2.63 -9.69 1.05
C PRO A 279 -1.53 -10.33 0.20
N LEU A 280 -0.84 -11.33 0.75
CA LEU A 280 0.32 -12.01 0.17
C LEU A 280 0.12 -13.53 0.16
N ARG A 281 -0.61 -14.04 -0.84
CA ARG A 281 -0.85 -15.50 -1.01
C ARG A 281 0.44 -16.32 -1.06
N VAL A 282 1.50 -15.76 -1.64
CA VAL A 282 2.82 -16.41 -1.75
C VAL A 282 3.48 -16.70 -0.38
N CYS A 283 3.01 -16.07 0.70
CA CYS A 283 3.53 -16.31 2.04
C CYS A 283 2.89 -17.52 2.72
N ASN A 284 1.74 -17.99 2.22
CA ASN A 284 1.05 -19.15 2.77
C ASN A 284 1.94 -20.39 2.69
N GLY A 285 2.01 -21.18 3.76
CA GLY A 285 2.86 -22.37 3.85
C GLY A 285 4.37 -22.09 4.04
N HIS A 286 4.85 -20.90 3.68
CA HIS A 286 6.23 -20.48 3.89
C HIS A 286 6.43 -19.79 5.24
N ARG A 287 5.52 -18.88 5.59
CA ARG A 287 5.54 -18.11 6.84
C ARG A 287 4.36 -18.52 7.72
N VAL A 288 4.55 -18.40 9.03
CA VAL A 288 3.49 -18.63 10.02
C VAL A 288 2.87 -17.28 10.35
N GLY A 289 1.61 -17.09 10.00
CA GLY A 289 0.86 -15.89 10.37
C GLY A 289 0.32 -16.04 11.78
N PHE A 290 0.64 -15.14 12.70
CA PHE A 290 0.30 -15.27 14.13
C PHE A 290 -0.50 -14.07 14.67
N GLY A 291 -0.90 -13.15 13.80
CA GLY A 291 -1.73 -12.03 14.19
C GLY A 291 -2.12 -11.15 13.01
N ARG A 292 -3.04 -10.22 13.26
CA ARG A 292 -3.59 -9.33 12.24
C ARG A 292 -3.88 -7.95 12.81
N VAL A 293 -3.69 -6.92 12.00
CA VAL A 293 -4.10 -5.55 12.29
C VAL A 293 -5.63 -5.43 12.23
N CYS A 294 -6.21 -4.95 13.32
CA CYS A 294 -7.63 -4.65 13.45
C CYS A 294 -7.93 -3.19 13.10
N SER A 295 -7.06 -2.26 13.51
CA SER A 295 -7.20 -0.83 13.25
C SER A 295 -5.84 -0.15 13.03
N GLY A 296 -5.85 1.03 12.43
CA GLY A 296 -4.62 1.78 12.12
C GLY A 296 -4.08 1.57 10.70
N PHE A 297 -4.88 1.07 9.75
CA PHE A 297 -4.45 0.93 8.35
C PHE A 297 -4.00 2.25 7.71
N LYS A 298 -4.53 3.40 8.16
CA LYS A 298 -4.03 4.72 7.72
C LYS A 298 -2.57 4.91 8.10
N VAL A 299 -2.17 4.49 9.31
CA VAL A 299 -0.78 4.55 9.79
C VAL A 299 0.11 3.64 8.94
N LEU A 300 -0.36 2.42 8.63
CA LEU A 300 0.36 1.51 7.71
C LEU A 300 0.54 2.09 6.31
N ASN A 301 -0.44 2.83 5.80
CA ASN A 301 -0.32 3.51 4.51
C ASN A 301 0.71 4.64 4.58
N CYS A 302 0.68 5.48 5.62
CA CYS A 302 1.64 6.56 5.81
C CYS A 302 3.09 6.06 6.00
N ILE A 303 3.28 4.92 6.66
CA ILE A 303 4.61 4.35 6.88
C ILE A 303 5.28 3.99 5.56
N GLN A 304 4.52 3.52 4.58
CA GLN A 304 5.07 3.09 3.29
C GLN A 304 5.78 4.22 2.53
N ASP A 305 5.43 5.49 2.79
CA ASP A 305 6.08 6.65 2.17
C ASP A 305 7.55 6.79 2.61
N PHE A 306 7.93 6.19 3.74
CA PHE A 306 9.30 6.19 4.26
C PHE A 306 10.10 4.96 3.83
N GLY A 307 9.53 4.06 3.04
CA GLY A 307 10.21 2.86 2.56
C GLY A 307 10.96 3.06 1.25
N THR A 308 11.93 2.20 0.98
CA THR A 308 12.65 2.19 -0.30
C THR A 308 12.54 0.83 -0.97
N LYS A 309 12.83 0.75 -2.27
CA LYS A 309 12.86 -0.53 -3.01
C LYS A 309 13.89 -1.52 -2.43
N ASN A 310 14.98 -1.00 -1.85
CA ASN A 310 16.03 -1.79 -1.23
C ASN A 310 15.69 -2.21 0.21
N GLY A 311 14.55 -1.76 0.74
CA GLY A 311 14.11 -2.04 2.10
C GLY A 311 14.72 -1.14 3.17
N LYS A 312 15.76 -0.34 2.88
CA LYS A 312 16.30 0.60 3.88
C LYS A 312 15.32 1.76 4.08
N PRO A 313 14.83 2.04 5.31
CA PRO A 313 13.95 3.18 5.55
C PRO A 313 14.65 4.51 5.27
N SER A 314 13.94 5.47 4.66
CA SER A 314 14.43 6.84 4.44
C SER A 314 14.55 7.63 5.75
N LYS A 315 13.71 7.29 6.73
CA LYS A 315 13.72 7.82 8.09
C LYS A 315 13.51 6.68 9.06
N GLU A 316 14.10 6.80 10.25
CA GLU A 316 13.95 5.81 11.31
C GLU A 316 12.52 5.88 11.87
N ILE A 317 11.86 4.73 11.91
CA ILE A 317 10.53 4.56 12.49
C ILE A 317 10.73 3.86 13.82
N ILE A 318 10.09 4.35 14.88
CA ILE A 318 10.22 3.79 16.22
C ILE A 318 8.85 3.62 16.87
N VAL A 319 8.79 2.75 17.88
CA VAL A 319 7.61 2.58 18.72
C VAL A 319 7.67 3.58 19.87
N SER A 320 6.82 4.60 19.84
CA SER A 320 6.74 5.63 20.88
C SER A 320 6.10 5.12 22.17
N ASN A 321 5.09 4.26 22.08
CA ASN A 321 4.38 3.67 23.21
C ASN A 321 3.72 2.34 22.78
N CYS A 322 3.54 1.40 23.71
CA CYS A 322 2.90 0.13 23.44
C CYS A 322 2.14 -0.39 24.66
N GLY A 323 1.19 -1.29 24.43
CA GLY A 323 0.44 -1.93 25.51
C GLY A 323 -0.50 -3.04 25.05
N LEU A 324 -1.14 -3.65 26.05
CA LEU A 324 -2.15 -4.69 25.91
C LEU A 324 -3.54 -4.08 26.12
N PHE A 325 -4.55 -4.58 25.41
CA PHE A 325 -5.95 -4.36 25.78
C PHE A 325 -6.37 -5.47 26.75
N MET A 326 -6.71 -5.12 27.98
CA MET A 326 -7.22 -6.06 29.00
C MET A 326 -8.71 -6.39 28.80
#